data_AF-A0A5B7ZYK5-F1
#
_entry.id   AF-A0A5B7ZYK5-F1
#
_cell.length_a   1.000
_cell.length_b   1.000
_cell.length_c   1.000
_cell.angle_alpha   90.00
_cell.angle_beta   90.00
_cell.angle_gamma   90.00
#
_symmetry.space_group_name_H-M   'P 1'
#
loop_
_entity.id
_entity.type
_entity.pdbx_description
1 polymer ?
#
loop_
_entity_poly.entity_id
_entity_poly.type
_entity_poly.pdbx_seq_one_letter_code
_entity_poly.pdbx_strand_id
1 'polypeptide(L)'
;MNKNDYNPLPRNIDLTFFFDRSKIVFCCLWFISLVSNYSAFGQIASADSVAVNASEDMVYQQYTDAVENHSHLYNGTEYVNYDKPYIQGDQFFESNLEAAGGIYYDGFYFRNVPLLYDIYVDELVIKHPASPLKMKLVNEKVKYFVLHGHTFVRLVSDSLIASPIRTGFYDLLFASQVKVLAKRAKDLQERATPTGLEGRFNEIDKFFIEKNKAYYQVGKKYTVVKLFPDKKGDLRKYVRSQKLKFTKNRREASIVKLVRYYSTLPQSSPSQN
;
A
#
# COMPACT_ATOMS: atom_id res chain seq x y z
N MET A 1 40.33 6.32 50.28
CA MET A 1 41.40 6.03 51.26
C MET A 1 42.55 5.42 50.49
N ASN A 2 43.53 6.28 50.17
CA ASN A 2 44.76 5.98 49.46
C ASN A 2 45.81 5.47 50.46
N LYS A 3 46.63 4.49 50.08
CA LYS A 3 48.00 4.19 50.59
C LYS A 3 48.45 2.85 49.98
N ASN A 4 49.26 2.78 48.94
CA ASN A 4 50.67 3.18 48.79
C ASN A 4 51.66 2.50 49.77
N ASP A 5 52.80 2.17 49.16
CA ASP A 5 54.16 2.03 49.68
C ASP A 5 54.60 0.64 50.17
N TYR A 6 55.66 0.09 49.57
CA TYR A 6 57.03 0.41 49.99
C TYR A 6 58.10 -0.12 49.02
N ASN A 7 58.94 0.81 48.57
CA ASN A 7 60.25 0.61 47.94
C ASN A 7 61.28 0.20 49.04
N PRO A 8 62.48 -0.34 48.75
CA PRO A 8 63.58 0.56 48.39
C PRO A 8 64.73 0.00 47.51
N LEU A 9 65.40 0.94 46.87
CA LEU A 9 66.75 0.85 46.28
C LEU A 9 67.84 0.68 47.35
N PRO A 10 69.03 0.26 46.91
CA PRO A 10 70.20 1.14 47.04
C PRO A 10 71.01 1.18 45.71
N ARG A 11 71.99 2.03 45.45
CA ARG A 11 72.48 3.33 45.95
C ARG A 11 73.81 3.53 45.18
N ASN A 12 73.93 4.66 44.48
CA ASN A 12 75.12 5.45 44.12
C ASN A 12 76.45 4.74 43.77
N ILE A 13 77.01 5.10 42.61
CA ILE A 13 78.38 5.63 42.52
C ILE A 13 78.40 6.76 41.48
N ASP A 14 78.72 7.97 41.95
CA ASP A 14 79.13 9.13 41.16
C ASP A 14 80.58 8.96 40.66
N LEU A 15 80.92 9.56 39.51
CA LEU A 15 81.97 10.61 39.39
C LEU A 15 82.42 10.82 37.92
N THR A 16 81.95 11.94 37.37
CA THR A 16 82.74 13.01 36.73
C THR A 16 83.67 12.74 35.52
N PHE A 17 83.36 13.52 34.47
CA PHE A 17 84.25 14.44 33.74
C PHE A 17 85.07 13.97 32.50
N PHE A 18 84.69 14.60 31.38
CA PHE A 18 85.53 15.42 30.47
C PHE A 18 86.16 14.82 29.19
N PHE A 19 86.00 15.61 28.10
CA PHE A 19 86.61 15.56 26.75
C PHE A 19 86.18 14.40 25.81
N ASP A 20 85.91 14.57 24.52
CA ASP A 20 86.33 15.58 23.54
C ASP A 20 85.29 15.67 22.39
N ARG A 21 85.00 16.89 21.91
CA ARG A 21 84.11 17.18 20.79
C ARG A 21 84.89 17.12 19.48
N SER A 22 85.05 15.94 18.91
CA SER A 22 85.46 15.81 17.51
C SER A 22 85.31 14.36 17.09
N LYS A 23 84.62 14.09 15.97
CA LYS A 23 84.44 12.77 15.28
C LYS A 23 83.14 11.98 15.54
N ILE A 24 82.05 12.59 16.01
CA ILE A 24 80.69 11.97 16.01
C ILE A 24 80.01 12.02 14.62
N VAL A 25 80.66 12.58 13.60
CA VAL A 25 80.05 12.73 12.25
C VAL A 25 80.32 11.54 11.32
N PHE A 26 81.16 10.57 11.69
CA PHE A 26 81.58 9.51 10.74
C PHE A 26 81.13 8.07 11.06
N CYS A 27 80.34 7.83 12.13
CA CYS A 27 79.86 6.48 12.47
C CYS A 27 78.38 6.20 12.16
N CYS A 28 77.60 7.19 11.70
CA CYS A 28 76.17 7.00 11.41
C CYS A 28 75.85 6.57 9.96
N LEU A 29 76.87 6.36 9.12
CA LEU A 29 76.69 6.02 7.68
C LEU A 29 77.06 4.58 7.33
N TRP A 30 77.19 3.69 8.31
CA TRP A 30 77.50 2.28 8.08
C TRP A 30 76.69 1.33 9.00
N PHE A 31 75.43 1.67 9.27
CA PHE A 31 74.47 0.76 9.92
C PHE A 31 73.04 0.85 9.35
N ILE A 32 72.83 1.61 8.27
CA ILE A 32 71.55 1.77 7.58
C ILE A 32 71.68 1.23 6.14
N SER A 33 72.16 0.00 5.98
CA SER A 33 72.11 -0.70 4.68
C SER A 33 71.71 -2.18 4.77
N LEU A 34 71.15 -2.61 5.91
CA LEU A 34 70.85 -4.02 6.16
C LEU A 34 69.39 -4.30 6.55
N VAL A 35 68.45 -3.41 6.21
CA VAL A 35 67.00 -3.65 6.43
C VAL A 35 66.12 -3.31 5.22
N SER A 36 66.69 -2.89 4.09
CA SER A 36 65.94 -2.45 2.91
C SER A 36 65.83 -3.52 1.83
N ASN A 37 65.33 -4.72 2.17
CA ASN A 37 64.85 -5.71 1.19
C ASN A 37 63.81 -6.68 1.80
N TYR A 38 62.78 -6.14 2.45
CA TYR A 38 61.49 -6.81 2.48
C TYR A 38 60.56 -6.02 1.59
N SER A 39 60.34 -6.52 0.37
CA SER A 39 59.25 -6.05 -0.47
C SER A 39 57.94 -6.36 0.27
N ALA A 40 57.41 -5.37 0.98
CA ALA A 40 56.02 -5.41 1.39
C ALA A 40 55.17 -5.34 0.12
N PHE A 41 54.50 -6.44 -0.23
CA PHE A 41 53.42 -6.41 -1.21
C PHE A 41 52.27 -5.59 -0.61
N GLY A 42 52.34 -4.27 -0.74
CA GLY A 42 51.14 -3.44 -0.70
C GLY A 42 50.36 -3.77 -1.97
N GLN A 43 49.33 -4.61 -1.86
CA GLN A 43 48.37 -4.75 -2.95
C GLN A 43 47.75 -3.36 -3.16
N ILE A 44 48.03 -2.75 -4.31
CA ILE A 44 47.16 -1.72 -4.84
C ILE A 44 45.87 -2.45 -5.13
N ALA A 45 44.88 -2.32 -4.25
CA ALA A 45 43.53 -2.80 -4.53
C ALA A 45 43.06 -2.06 -5.79
N SER A 46 43.17 -2.67 -6.96
CA SER A 46 42.37 -2.24 -8.09
C SER A 46 40.94 -2.36 -7.60
N ALA A 47 40.19 -1.27 -7.58
CA ALA A 47 38.75 -1.36 -7.40
C ALA A 47 38.27 -2.38 -8.43
N ASP A 48 37.87 -3.57 -7.95
CA ASP A 48 37.59 -4.72 -8.80
C ASP A 48 36.61 -4.26 -9.86
N SER A 49 37.02 -4.30 -11.14
CA SER A 49 36.14 -3.92 -12.24
C SER A 49 34.84 -4.73 -12.19
N VAL A 50 34.88 -5.95 -11.63
CA VAL A 50 33.71 -6.79 -11.35
C VAL A 50 32.78 -6.20 -10.27
N ALA A 51 33.33 -5.62 -9.20
CA ALA A 51 32.54 -4.98 -8.15
C ALA A 51 31.96 -3.62 -8.61
N VAL A 52 32.73 -2.87 -9.42
CA VAL A 52 32.26 -1.63 -10.05
C VAL A 52 31.16 -1.95 -11.06
N ASN A 53 31.37 -2.91 -11.96
CA ASN A 53 30.36 -3.34 -12.93
C ASN A 53 29.11 -3.92 -12.24
N ALA A 54 29.25 -4.72 -11.19
CA ALA A 54 28.10 -5.23 -10.43
C ALA A 54 27.34 -4.11 -9.70
N SER A 55 28.04 -3.06 -9.25
CA SER A 55 27.40 -1.88 -8.65
C SER A 55 26.69 -1.02 -9.70
N GLU A 56 27.27 -0.88 -10.89
CA GLU A 56 26.66 -0.18 -12.02
C GLU A 56 25.44 -0.94 -12.55
N ASP A 57 25.53 -2.26 -12.69
CA ASP A 57 24.41 -3.13 -13.07
C ASP A 57 23.30 -3.07 -12.03
N MET A 58 23.60 -3.11 -10.74
CA MET A 58 22.59 -3.02 -9.68
C MET A 58 21.92 -1.64 -9.65
N VAL A 59 22.67 -0.56 -9.86
CA VAL A 59 22.13 0.81 -9.95
C VAL A 59 21.31 0.98 -11.22
N TYR A 60 21.76 0.42 -12.34
CA TYR A 60 21.03 0.45 -13.61
C TYR A 60 19.72 -0.33 -13.50
N GLN A 61 19.73 -1.53 -12.93
CA GLN A 61 18.52 -2.33 -12.68
C GLN A 61 17.56 -1.62 -11.73
N GLN A 62 18.04 -1.04 -10.63
CA GLN A 62 17.19 -0.24 -9.73
C GLN A 62 16.62 1.01 -10.42
N TYR A 63 17.40 1.65 -11.30
CA TYR A 63 16.97 2.80 -12.07
C TYR A 63 15.94 2.42 -13.14
N THR A 64 16.17 1.36 -13.91
CA THR A 64 15.21 0.87 -14.91
C THR A 64 13.93 0.39 -14.24
N ASP A 65 14.03 -0.36 -13.14
CA ASP A 65 12.87 -0.79 -12.35
C ASP A 65 12.12 0.43 -11.82
N ALA A 66 12.80 1.44 -11.27
CA ALA A 66 12.13 2.65 -10.84
C ALA A 66 11.45 3.35 -12.02
N VAL A 67 12.16 3.66 -13.09
CA VAL A 67 11.65 4.42 -14.24
C VAL A 67 10.51 3.69 -14.95
N GLU A 68 10.64 2.38 -15.20
CA GLU A 68 9.60 1.55 -15.80
C GLU A 68 8.37 1.47 -14.89
N ASN A 69 8.54 1.20 -13.59
CA ASN A 69 7.41 1.17 -12.64
C ASN A 69 6.68 2.52 -12.58
N HIS A 70 7.40 3.65 -12.61
CA HIS A 70 6.76 4.96 -12.67
C HIS A 70 6.01 5.14 -14.01
N SER A 71 6.60 4.76 -15.15
CA SER A 71 5.91 4.87 -16.45
C SER A 71 4.63 4.04 -16.53
N HIS A 72 4.57 2.88 -15.87
CA HIS A 72 3.36 2.05 -15.86
C HIS A 72 2.20 2.73 -15.13
N LEU A 73 2.44 3.38 -13.99
CA LEU A 73 1.39 3.99 -13.18
C LEU A 73 0.91 5.34 -13.76
N TYR A 74 1.81 6.13 -14.34
CA TYR A 74 1.51 7.50 -14.81
C TYR A 74 1.20 7.57 -16.31
N ASN A 75 0.28 6.72 -16.80
CA ASN A 75 -0.14 6.66 -18.21
C ASN A 75 -1.62 7.06 -18.44
N GLY A 76 -2.26 7.59 -17.41
CA GLY A 76 -3.63 8.10 -17.45
C GLY A 76 -3.78 9.44 -18.17
N THR A 77 -5.03 9.86 -18.39
CA THR A 77 -5.31 11.23 -18.84
C THR A 77 -5.42 12.16 -17.64
N GLU A 78 -5.37 13.47 -17.88
CA GLU A 78 -5.65 14.47 -16.85
C GLU A 78 -7.04 14.23 -16.22
N TYR A 79 -7.10 14.37 -14.89
CA TYR A 79 -8.35 14.40 -14.15
C TYR A 79 -8.81 15.85 -14.01
N VAL A 80 -9.94 16.16 -14.65
CA VAL A 80 -10.54 17.49 -14.60
C VAL A 80 -11.57 17.50 -13.49
N ASN A 81 -11.29 18.27 -12.43
CA ASN A 81 -12.25 18.46 -11.36
C ASN A 81 -13.41 19.36 -11.84
N TYR A 82 -14.64 19.00 -11.50
CA TYR A 82 -15.87 19.67 -11.90
C TYR A 82 -16.60 20.30 -10.71
N ASP A 83 -15.81 20.78 -9.74
CA ASP A 83 -16.28 21.53 -8.59
C ASP A 83 -17.09 22.76 -9.03
N LYS A 84 -18.32 22.84 -8.52
CA LYS A 84 -19.19 24.00 -8.70
C LYS A 84 -19.42 24.63 -7.33
N PRO A 85 -19.27 25.96 -7.17
CA PRO A 85 -19.38 26.62 -5.85
C PRO A 85 -20.72 26.40 -5.14
N TYR A 86 -21.78 26.10 -5.91
CA TYR A 86 -23.12 25.89 -5.39
C TYR A 86 -23.41 24.42 -4.99
N ILE A 87 -22.47 23.50 -5.21
CA ILE A 87 -22.61 22.10 -4.83
C ILE A 87 -22.05 21.90 -3.42
N GLN A 88 -22.86 21.30 -2.55
CA GLN A 88 -22.44 20.89 -1.21
C GLN A 88 -21.86 19.47 -1.23
N GLY A 89 -20.70 19.32 -0.56
CA GLY A 89 -19.93 18.07 -0.48
C GLY A 89 -18.95 17.93 -1.64
N ASP A 90 -18.45 16.71 -1.81
CA ASP A 90 -17.48 16.33 -2.85
C ASP A 90 -17.87 14.99 -3.48
N GLN A 91 -17.19 14.61 -4.55
CA GLN A 91 -17.38 13.39 -5.33
C GLN A 91 -16.60 12.17 -4.78
N PHE A 92 -15.73 12.37 -3.80
CA PHE A 92 -14.74 11.39 -3.40
C PHE A 92 -15.26 10.41 -2.33
N PHE A 93 -14.70 9.21 -2.30
CA PHE A 93 -14.98 8.23 -1.27
C PHE A 93 -14.33 8.62 0.06
N GLU A 94 -15.12 8.72 1.14
CA GLU A 94 -14.71 9.04 2.53
C GLU A 94 -14.05 10.41 2.75
N SER A 95 -13.12 10.84 1.88
CA SER A 95 -12.39 12.10 2.00
C SER A 95 -12.06 12.70 0.64
N ASN A 96 -12.06 14.03 0.56
CA ASN A 96 -11.54 14.80 -0.56
C ASN A 96 -10.02 15.06 -0.48
N LEU A 97 -9.36 14.55 0.55
CA LEU A 97 -7.91 14.61 0.72
C LEU A 97 -7.26 13.31 0.25
N GLU A 98 -6.11 13.45 -0.40
CA GLU A 98 -5.33 12.31 -0.86
C GLU A 98 -4.90 11.45 0.34
N ALA A 99 -5.11 10.14 0.23
CA ALA A 99 -4.68 9.19 1.23
C ALA A 99 -3.79 8.12 0.61
N ALA A 100 -2.76 7.71 1.37
CA ALA A 100 -1.89 6.63 0.94
C ALA A 100 -2.69 5.32 0.82
N GLY A 101 -2.64 4.72 -0.36
CA GLY A 101 -3.28 3.45 -0.67
C GLY A 101 -2.38 2.52 -1.46
N GLY A 102 -2.91 1.34 -1.78
CA GLY A 102 -2.21 0.35 -2.61
C GLY A 102 -3.00 0.05 -3.87
N ILE A 103 -2.35 -0.11 -5.02
CA ILE A 103 -3.02 -0.35 -6.31
C ILE A 103 -2.36 -1.53 -6.99
N TYR A 104 -3.16 -2.47 -7.46
CA TYR A 104 -2.71 -3.44 -8.46
C TYR A 104 -3.14 -2.95 -9.85
N TYR A 105 -2.16 -2.48 -10.62
CA TYR A 105 -2.34 -1.79 -11.88
C TYR A 105 -1.41 -2.34 -12.95
N ASP A 106 -1.96 -2.72 -14.11
CA ASP A 106 -1.19 -3.15 -15.29
C ASP A 106 -0.18 -4.28 -15.01
N GLY A 107 -0.52 -5.17 -14.07
CA GLY A 107 0.33 -6.31 -13.66
C GLY A 107 1.23 -6.04 -12.45
N PHE A 108 1.37 -4.80 -12.01
CA PHE A 108 2.25 -4.39 -10.91
C PHE A 108 1.47 -3.95 -9.67
N TYR A 109 2.07 -4.12 -8.49
CA TYR A 109 1.49 -3.64 -7.23
C TYR A 109 2.27 -2.44 -6.70
N PHE A 110 1.60 -1.29 -6.66
CA PHE A 110 2.12 -0.04 -6.16
C PHE A 110 1.66 0.17 -4.72
N ARG A 111 2.60 0.48 -3.82
CA ARG A 111 2.34 0.74 -2.40
C ARG A 111 2.42 2.22 -2.09
N ASN A 112 1.66 2.66 -1.10
CA ASN A 112 1.69 4.01 -0.55
C ASN A 112 1.50 5.11 -1.61
N VAL A 113 0.68 4.83 -2.63
CA VAL A 113 0.34 5.83 -3.65
C VAL A 113 -0.68 6.79 -3.04
N PRO A 114 -0.50 8.12 -3.13
CA PRO A 114 -1.53 9.08 -2.76
C PRO A 114 -2.71 8.97 -3.73
N LEU A 115 -3.88 8.56 -3.22
CA LEU A 115 -5.07 8.29 -4.03
C LEU A 115 -6.26 9.13 -3.61
N LEU A 116 -7.08 9.43 -4.60
CA LEU A 116 -8.47 9.83 -4.45
C LEU A 116 -9.32 8.87 -5.28
N TYR A 117 -10.50 8.53 -4.79
CA TYR A 117 -11.44 7.71 -5.54
C TYR A 117 -12.73 8.49 -5.76
N ASP A 118 -12.94 8.94 -7.00
CA ASP A 118 -14.14 9.63 -7.43
C ASP A 118 -15.25 8.59 -7.62
N ILE A 119 -16.15 8.48 -6.64
CA ILE A 119 -17.27 7.53 -6.66
C ILE A 119 -18.50 8.07 -7.41
N TYR A 120 -18.46 9.31 -7.91
CA TYR A 120 -19.50 9.82 -8.79
C TYR A 120 -19.31 9.26 -10.21
N VAL A 121 -18.08 9.28 -10.73
CA VAL A 121 -17.75 8.75 -12.08
C VAL A 121 -16.98 7.42 -12.09
N ASP A 122 -16.69 6.85 -10.93
CA ASP A 122 -15.96 5.57 -10.78
C ASP A 122 -14.51 5.63 -11.29
N GLU A 123 -13.79 6.72 -10.97
CA GLU A 123 -12.42 6.97 -11.43
C GLU A 123 -11.42 7.00 -10.27
N LEU A 124 -10.30 6.28 -10.43
CA LEU A 124 -9.19 6.31 -9.47
C LEU A 124 -8.20 7.40 -9.90
N VAL A 125 -7.95 8.35 -9.00
CA VAL A 125 -7.18 9.56 -9.29
C VAL A 125 -5.88 9.56 -8.48
N ILE A 126 -4.78 9.87 -9.15
CA ILE A 126 -3.44 10.01 -8.59
C ILE A 126 -2.86 11.38 -8.93
N LYS A 127 -1.93 11.85 -8.10
CA LYS A 127 -1.14 13.02 -8.42
C LYS A 127 0.14 12.62 -9.16
N HIS A 128 0.48 13.33 -10.22
CA HIS A 128 1.77 13.11 -10.90
C HIS A 128 2.93 13.60 -10.01
N PRO A 129 4.04 12.86 -9.86
CA PRO A 129 5.12 13.26 -8.95
C PRO A 129 5.85 14.51 -9.44
N ALA A 130 5.98 14.69 -10.75
CA ALA A 130 6.67 15.85 -11.35
C ALA A 130 5.74 16.99 -11.80
N SER A 131 4.43 16.92 -11.51
CA SER A 131 3.46 17.93 -11.96
C SER A 131 2.37 18.17 -10.91
N PRO A 132 1.85 19.41 -10.77
CA PRO A 132 0.71 19.66 -9.90
C PRO A 132 -0.58 18.99 -10.39
N LEU A 133 -0.61 18.51 -11.63
CA LEU A 133 -1.80 17.91 -12.24
C LEU A 133 -2.15 16.55 -11.62
N LYS A 134 -3.46 16.32 -11.51
CA LYS A 134 -4.02 15.01 -11.17
C LYS A 134 -4.32 14.25 -12.44
N MET A 135 -4.20 12.93 -12.37
CA MET A 135 -4.43 12.03 -13.48
C MET A 135 -5.41 10.94 -13.04
N LYS A 136 -6.28 10.53 -13.95
CA LYS A 136 -7.14 9.37 -13.75
C LYS A 136 -6.50 8.13 -14.34
N LEU A 137 -6.46 7.06 -13.57
CA LEU A 137 -5.98 5.78 -14.04
C LEU A 137 -6.93 5.17 -15.07
N VAL A 138 -6.37 4.45 -16.05
CA VAL A 138 -7.18 3.67 -16.99
C VAL A 138 -7.85 2.52 -16.23
N ASN A 139 -9.16 2.61 -16.02
CA ASN A 139 -9.90 1.67 -15.18
C ASN A 139 -9.69 0.20 -15.57
N GLU A 140 -9.57 -0.10 -16.87
CA GLU A 140 -9.35 -1.44 -17.42
C GLU A 140 -8.09 -2.12 -16.88
N LYS A 141 -7.07 -1.33 -16.56
CA LYS A 141 -5.78 -1.80 -16.04
C LYS A 141 -5.77 -1.94 -14.52
N VAL A 142 -6.77 -1.39 -13.82
CA VAL A 142 -6.91 -1.53 -12.36
C VAL A 142 -7.59 -2.86 -12.04
N LYS A 143 -6.88 -3.77 -11.36
CA LYS A 143 -7.47 -5.03 -10.87
C LYS A 143 -8.16 -4.83 -9.52
N TYR A 144 -7.45 -4.19 -8.59
CA TYR A 144 -7.96 -3.80 -7.28
C TYR A 144 -7.14 -2.67 -6.69
N PHE A 145 -7.70 -1.97 -5.72
CA PHE A 145 -6.98 -1.00 -4.91
C PHE A 145 -7.45 -1.02 -3.46
N VAL A 146 -6.62 -0.48 -2.58
CA VAL A 146 -6.88 -0.34 -1.14
C VAL A 146 -6.84 1.14 -0.79
N LEU A 147 -7.92 1.64 -0.19
CA LEU A 147 -8.06 3.04 0.19
C LEU A 147 -8.96 3.15 1.43
N HIS A 148 -8.55 3.94 2.42
CA HIS A 148 -9.27 4.13 3.70
C HIS A 148 -9.62 2.81 4.43
N GLY A 149 -8.80 1.77 4.27
CA GLY A 149 -9.07 0.44 4.86
C GLY A 149 -10.06 -0.42 4.09
N HIS A 150 -10.57 0.06 2.95
CA HIS A 150 -11.43 -0.68 2.04
C HIS A 150 -10.62 -1.30 0.91
N THR A 151 -11.01 -2.49 0.45
CA THR A 151 -10.42 -3.13 -0.73
C THR A 151 -11.44 -3.11 -1.85
N PHE A 152 -11.21 -2.30 -2.88
CA PHE A 152 -12.04 -2.22 -4.06
C PHE A 152 -11.53 -3.15 -5.15
N VAL A 153 -12.38 -4.03 -5.66
CA VAL A 153 -12.09 -4.94 -6.76
C VAL A 153 -12.83 -4.50 -8.02
N ARG A 154 -12.18 -4.56 -9.18
CA ARG A 154 -12.84 -4.31 -10.47
C ARG A 154 -13.63 -5.54 -10.87
N LEU A 155 -14.93 -5.35 -11.11
CA LEU A 155 -15.79 -6.37 -11.69
C LEU A 155 -16.13 -5.97 -13.12
N VAL A 156 -16.18 -6.95 -14.01
CA VAL A 156 -16.60 -6.78 -15.40
C VAL A 156 -17.94 -7.48 -15.56
N SER A 157 -18.95 -6.72 -15.99
CA SER A 157 -20.24 -7.30 -16.31
C SER A 157 -20.20 -7.88 -17.71
N ASP A 158 -20.63 -9.14 -17.84
CA ASP A 158 -20.81 -9.78 -19.14
C ASP A 158 -22.18 -9.35 -19.71
N SER A 159 -22.16 -8.69 -20.86
CA SER A 159 -23.39 -8.19 -21.50
C SER A 159 -24.26 -9.31 -22.07
N LEU A 160 -23.72 -10.52 -22.23
CA LEU A 160 -24.44 -11.70 -22.71
C LEU A 160 -25.18 -12.44 -21.60
N ILE A 161 -24.82 -12.18 -20.33
CA ILE A 161 -25.42 -12.83 -19.17
C ILE A 161 -26.17 -11.78 -18.36
N ALA A 162 -27.48 -11.97 -18.19
CA ALA A 162 -28.28 -11.09 -17.35
C ALA A 162 -27.74 -11.09 -15.91
N SER A 163 -27.06 -10.02 -15.53
CA SER A 163 -26.38 -9.86 -14.25
C SER A 163 -26.78 -8.55 -13.58
N PRO A 164 -27.03 -8.53 -12.25
CA PRO A 164 -27.39 -7.30 -11.56
C PRO A 164 -26.18 -6.36 -11.33
N ILE A 165 -24.96 -6.83 -11.61
CA ILE A 165 -23.76 -5.99 -11.51
C ILE A 165 -23.50 -5.25 -12.82
N ARG A 166 -22.87 -4.08 -12.69
CA ARG A 166 -22.34 -3.31 -13.82
C ARG A 166 -20.82 -3.32 -13.73
N THR A 167 -20.13 -3.12 -14.85
CA THR A 167 -18.67 -2.97 -14.83
C THR A 167 -18.29 -1.78 -13.96
N GLY A 168 -17.26 -1.96 -13.12
CA GLY A 168 -16.77 -0.92 -12.23
C GLY A 168 -16.14 -1.47 -10.96
N PHE A 169 -15.81 -0.59 -10.02
CA PHE A 169 -15.20 -0.98 -8.74
C PHE A 169 -16.23 -1.30 -7.67
N TYR A 170 -15.95 -2.33 -6.86
CA TYR A 170 -16.81 -2.81 -5.78
C TYR A 170 -15.98 -3.02 -4.51
N ASP A 171 -16.45 -2.48 -3.40
CA ASP A 171 -15.86 -2.64 -2.07
C ASP A 171 -16.09 -4.08 -1.57
N LEU A 172 -15.01 -4.81 -1.29
CA LEU A 172 -15.04 -6.19 -0.80
C LEU A 172 -15.17 -6.21 0.73
N LEU A 173 -16.40 -6.32 1.19
CA LEU A 173 -16.75 -6.24 2.62
C LEU A 173 -16.49 -7.56 3.38
N PHE A 174 -16.58 -8.68 2.68
CA PHE A 174 -16.36 -10.01 3.24
C PHE A 174 -16.07 -11.01 2.13
N ALA A 175 -15.13 -11.93 2.35
CA ALA A 175 -14.80 -12.99 1.43
C ALA A 175 -14.60 -14.32 2.17
N SER A 176 -15.34 -15.34 1.77
CA SER A 176 -15.15 -16.75 2.15
C SER A 176 -15.67 -17.61 0.98
N GLN A 177 -16.45 -18.67 1.23
CA GLN A 177 -17.17 -19.41 0.18
C GLN A 177 -18.20 -18.55 -0.58
N VAL A 178 -18.64 -17.45 0.03
CA VAL A 178 -19.47 -16.41 -0.56
C VAL A 178 -18.82 -15.07 -0.28
N LYS A 179 -19.01 -14.10 -1.19
CA LYS A 179 -18.49 -12.74 -1.00
C LYS A 179 -19.62 -11.76 -0.76
N VAL A 180 -19.38 -10.75 0.06
CA VAL A 180 -20.25 -9.58 0.21
C VAL A 180 -19.52 -8.40 -0.41
N LEU A 181 -20.20 -7.73 -1.33
CA LEU A 181 -19.67 -6.61 -2.09
C LEU A 181 -20.60 -5.40 -1.91
N ALA A 182 -20.04 -4.19 -1.92
CA ALA A 182 -20.79 -2.96 -2.02
C ALA A 182 -20.35 -2.16 -3.25
N LYS A 183 -21.31 -1.70 -4.05
CA LYS A 183 -21.09 -0.64 -5.01
C LYS A 183 -21.34 0.68 -4.28
N ARG A 184 -20.26 1.42 -4.03
CA ARG A 184 -20.28 2.78 -3.52
C ARG A 184 -20.51 3.72 -4.70
N ALA A 185 -21.39 4.69 -4.52
CA ALA A 185 -21.64 5.72 -5.52
C ALA A 185 -22.11 7.01 -4.84
N LYS A 186 -21.89 8.13 -5.50
CA LYS A 186 -22.59 9.38 -5.21
C LYS A 186 -23.52 9.71 -6.37
N ASP A 187 -24.60 10.41 -6.06
CA ASP A 187 -25.51 11.00 -7.04
C ASP A 187 -25.57 12.51 -6.79
N LEU A 188 -25.52 13.29 -7.86
CA LEU A 188 -25.54 14.75 -7.79
C LEU A 188 -26.97 15.23 -8.01
N GLN A 189 -27.57 15.82 -6.98
CA GLN A 189 -28.89 16.43 -7.07
C GLN A 189 -28.74 17.94 -7.18
N GLU A 190 -29.15 18.50 -8.32
CA GLU A 190 -29.17 19.94 -8.58
C GLU A 190 -30.62 20.44 -8.69
N ARG A 191 -30.88 21.65 -8.19
CA ARG A 191 -32.17 22.33 -8.33
C ARG A 191 -31.99 23.84 -8.49
N ALA A 192 -32.89 24.46 -9.23
CA ALA A 192 -33.02 25.91 -9.25
C ALA A 192 -33.86 26.40 -8.05
N THR A 193 -33.40 27.46 -7.42
CA THR A 193 -34.09 28.16 -6.33
C THR A 193 -34.20 29.66 -6.66
N PRO A 194 -35.05 30.42 -5.96
CA PRO A 194 -35.15 31.86 -6.16
C PRO A 194 -33.85 32.63 -5.94
N THR A 195 -32.90 32.05 -5.19
CA THR A 195 -31.60 32.66 -4.86
C THR A 195 -30.43 32.13 -5.71
N GLY A 196 -30.68 31.22 -6.66
CA GLY A 196 -29.66 30.66 -7.54
C GLY A 196 -29.80 29.16 -7.78
N LEU A 197 -28.69 28.50 -8.10
CA LEU A 197 -28.63 27.03 -8.15
C LEU A 197 -28.19 26.50 -6.79
N GLU A 198 -28.72 25.34 -6.42
CA GLU A 198 -28.26 24.55 -5.28
C GLU A 198 -27.98 23.13 -5.74
N GLY A 199 -26.87 22.55 -5.29
CA GLY A 199 -26.53 21.16 -5.56
C GLY A 199 -26.04 20.44 -4.31
N ARG A 200 -26.19 19.12 -4.28
CA ARG A 200 -25.59 18.27 -3.24
C ARG A 200 -25.27 16.88 -3.74
N PHE A 201 -24.16 16.33 -3.27
CA PHE A 201 -23.89 14.90 -3.43
C PHE A 201 -24.66 14.09 -2.39
N ASN A 202 -25.24 12.99 -2.83
CA ASN A 202 -25.90 12.01 -1.98
C ASN A 202 -25.28 10.63 -2.18
N GLU A 203 -24.89 9.99 -1.08
CA GLU A 203 -24.36 8.63 -1.13
C GLU A 203 -25.45 7.59 -1.40
N ILE A 204 -25.15 6.69 -2.33
CA ILE A 204 -25.99 5.58 -2.77
C ILE A 204 -25.17 4.30 -2.74
N ASP A 205 -25.42 3.48 -1.71
CA ASP A 205 -24.83 2.15 -1.60
C ASP A 205 -25.78 1.06 -2.07
N LYS A 206 -25.25 0.17 -2.93
CA LYS A 206 -25.91 -1.07 -3.33
C LYS A 206 -25.07 -2.26 -2.89
N PHE A 207 -25.70 -3.25 -2.24
CA PHE A 207 -25.00 -4.43 -1.75
C PHE A 207 -25.29 -5.64 -2.62
N PHE A 208 -24.29 -6.51 -2.76
CA PHE A 208 -24.34 -7.70 -3.57
C PHE A 208 -23.74 -8.88 -2.81
N ILE A 209 -24.24 -10.07 -3.10
CA ILE A 209 -23.64 -11.33 -2.66
C ILE A 209 -23.20 -12.11 -3.90
N GLU A 210 -21.94 -12.51 -3.93
CA GLU A 210 -21.41 -13.46 -4.90
C GLU A 210 -21.50 -14.87 -4.32
N LYS A 211 -22.21 -15.76 -5.01
CA LYS A 211 -22.33 -17.18 -4.66
C LYS A 211 -22.25 -18.01 -5.94
N ASN A 212 -21.37 -19.00 -5.99
CA ASN A 212 -21.17 -19.87 -7.16
C ASN A 212 -20.93 -19.07 -8.45
N LYS A 213 -20.10 -18.02 -8.38
CA LYS A 213 -19.80 -17.08 -9.48
C LYS A 213 -21.01 -16.28 -10.03
N ALA A 214 -22.17 -16.37 -9.38
CA ALA A 214 -23.34 -15.55 -9.68
C ALA A 214 -23.50 -14.42 -8.67
N TYR A 215 -23.97 -13.27 -9.13
CA TYR A 215 -24.18 -12.08 -8.31
C TYR A 215 -25.66 -11.86 -8.01
N TYR A 216 -25.96 -11.49 -6.77
CA TYR A 216 -27.31 -11.20 -6.32
C TYR A 216 -27.35 -9.88 -5.59
N GLN A 217 -28.11 -8.90 -6.11
CA GLN A 217 -28.32 -7.65 -5.38
C GLN A 217 -29.18 -7.90 -4.14
N VAL A 218 -28.72 -7.40 -3.00
CA VAL A 218 -29.39 -7.55 -1.70
C VAL A 218 -29.50 -6.21 -0.99
N GLY A 219 -30.60 -6.03 -0.26
CA GLY A 219 -30.79 -4.85 0.58
C GLY A 219 -31.76 -5.03 1.73
N LYS A 220 -32.50 -6.14 1.74
CA LYS A 220 -33.48 -6.47 2.76
C LYS A 220 -33.12 -7.82 3.39
N LYS A 221 -33.52 -8.02 4.65
CA LYS A 221 -33.40 -9.32 5.34
C LYS A 221 -33.88 -10.48 4.48
N TYR A 222 -35.05 -10.32 3.87
CA TYR A 222 -35.68 -11.35 3.05
C TYR A 222 -34.82 -11.75 1.85
N THR A 223 -34.22 -10.78 1.14
CA THR A 223 -33.41 -11.07 -0.05
C THR A 223 -32.15 -11.85 0.31
N VAL A 224 -31.49 -11.50 1.42
CA VAL A 224 -30.29 -12.24 1.89
C VAL A 224 -30.66 -13.67 2.30
N VAL A 225 -31.70 -13.84 3.11
CA VAL A 225 -32.13 -15.17 3.59
C VAL A 225 -32.61 -16.06 2.44
N LYS A 226 -33.24 -15.51 1.41
CA LYS A 226 -33.72 -16.27 0.24
C LYS A 226 -32.58 -16.93 -0.55
N LEU A 227 -31.37 -16.37 -0.51
CA LEU A 227 -30.20 -16.93 -1.20
C LEU A 227 -29.64 -18.22 -0.57
N PHE A 228 -30.06 -18.54 0.65
CA PHE A 228 -29.59 -19.68 1.43
C PHE A 228 -30.79 -20.51 1.93
N PRO A 229 -31.52 -21.18 1.00
CA PRO A 229 -32.76 -21.88 1.34
C PRO A 229 -32.54 -23.02 2.36
N ASP A 230 -31.41 -23.70 2.27
CA ASP A 230 -30.95 -24.78 3.14
C ASP A 230 -30.73 -24.32 4.60
N LYS A 231 -30.30 -23.07 4.82
CA LYS A 231 -30.04 -22.50 6.16
C LYS A 231 -31.06 -21.46 6.59
N LYS A 232 -32.22 -21.39 5.93
CA LYS A 232 -33.24 -20.35 6.15
C LYS A 232 -33.69 -20.26 7.62
N GLY A 233 -33.83 -21.39 8.30
CA GLY A 233 -34.20 -21.47 9.72
C GLY A 233 -33.17 -20.79 10.63
N ASP A 234 -31.91 -21.22 10.52
CA ASP A 234 -30.79 -20.71 11.30
C ASP A 234 -30.56 -19.23 11.07
N LEU A 235 -30.57 -18.78 9.82
CA LEU A 235 -30.39 -17.36 9.47
C LEU A 235 -31.50 -16.49 10.07
N ARG A 236 -32.77 -16.94 10.02
CA ARG A 236 -33.89 -16.21 10.63
C ARG A 236 -33.77 -16.16 12.15
N LYS A 237 -33.28 -17.23 12.79
CA LYS A 237 -33.02 -17.27 14.24
C LYS A 237 -31.89 -16.30 14.60
N TYR A 238 -30.80 -16.33 13.85
CA TYR A 238 -29.66 -15.43 14.04
C TYR A 238 -30.05 -13.97 13.93
N VAL A 239 -30.76 -13.58 12.86
CA VAL A 239 -31.26 -12.19 12.69
C VAL A 239 -32.07 -11.72 13.89
N ARG A 240 -32.93 -12.59 14.45
CA ARG A 240 -33.74 -12.28 15.63
C ARG A 240 -32.87 -12.15 16.88
N SER A 241 -32.01 -13.13 17.15
CA SER A 241 -31.14 -13.15 18.34
C SER A 241 -30.17 -11.96 18.38
N GLN A 242 -29.58 -11.60 17.24
CA GLN A 242 -28.63 -10.49 17.11
C GLN A 242 -29.31 -9.14 16.84
N LYS A 243 -30.65 -9.10 16.81
CA LYS A 243 -31.46 -7.90 16.55
C LYS A 243 -30.98 -7.12 15.31
N LEU A 244 -30.64 -7.84 14.23
CA LEU A 244 -30.08 -7.21 13.03
C LEU A 244 -31.12 -6.28 12.36
N LYS A 245 -30.68 -5.07 11.98
CA LYS A 245 -31.54 -4.04 11.39
C LYS A 245 -31.05 -3.70 9.98
N PHE A 246 -31.98 -3.73 9.02
CA PHE A 246 -31.69 -3.46 7.60
C PHE A 246 -32.08 -2.02 7.18
N THR A 247 -32.01 -1.08 8.14
CA THR A 247 -32.14 0.37 7.90
C THR A 247 -30.87 0.91 7.22
N LYS A 248 -30.92 2.10 6.59
CA LYS A 248 -29.80 2.67 5.82
C LYS A 248 -28.45 2.52 6.54
N ASN A 249 -28.34 3.02 7.77
CA ASN A 249 -27.08 3.07 8.53
C ASN A 249 -26.67 1.73 9.18
N ARG A 250 -27.51 0.68 9.10
CA ARG A 250 -27.25 -0.61 9.75
C ARG A 250 -27.25 -1.78 8.77
N ARG A 251 -27.64 -1.53 7.52
CA ARG A 251 -27.83 -2.53 6.47
C ARG A 251 -26.54 -3.26 6.16
N GLU A 252 -25.46 -2.53 5.89
CA GLU A 252 -24.16 -3.11 5.57
C GLU A 252 -23.68 -4.07 6.66
N ALA A 253 -23.52 -3.56 7.89
CA ALA A 253 -23.10 -4.35 9.03
C ALA A 253 -24.01 -5.58 9.27
N SER A 254 -25.32 -5.44 9.03
CA SER A 254 -26.27 -6.56 9.16
C SER A 254 -26.12 -7.61 8.06
N ILE A 255 -25.88 -7.19 6.82
CA ILE A 255 -25.61 -8.11 5.70
C ILE A 255 -24.32 -8.86 5.97
N VAL A 256 -23.23 -8.16 6.28
CA VAL A 256 -21.92 -8.76 6.56
C VAL A 256 -22.00 -9.74 7.72
N LYS A 257 -22.61 -9.36 8.86
CA LYS A 257 -22.79 -10.26 10.01
C LYS A 257 -23.59 -11.50 9.65
N LEU A 258 -24.69 -11.35 8.90
CA LEU A 258 -25.54 -12.47 8.53
C LEU A 258 -24.84 -13.45 7.59
N VAL A 259 -24.12 -12.95 6.59
CA VAL A 259 -23.37 -13.77 5.63
C VAL A 259 -22.15 -14.42 6.28
N ARG A 260 -21.48 -13.71 7.20
CA ARG A 260 -20.41 -14.28 8.02
C ARG A 260 -20.92 -15.44 8.87
N TYR A 261 -22.09 -15.29 9.51
CA TYR A 261 -22.71 -16.39 10.26
C TYR A 261 -23.13 -17.56 9.37
N TYR A 262 -23.70 -17.29 8.18
CA TYR A 262 -23.94 -18.37 7.21
C TYR A 262 -22.67 -19.16 6.92
N SER A 263 -21.53 -18.45 6.82
CA SER A 263 -20.26 -19.05 6.48
C SER A 263 -19.70 -20.00 7.54
N THR A 264 -20.19 -19.91 8.79
CA THR A 264 -19.81 -20.81 9.90
C THR A 264 -20.70 -22.06 10.00
N LEU A 265 -21.80 -22.14 9.25
CA LEU A 265 -22.71 -23.28 9.31
C LEU A 265 -22.19 -24.47 8.48
N PRO A 266 -22.48 -25.73 8.89
CA PRO A 266 -22.13 -26.91 8.10
C PRO A 266 -22.78 -26.84 6.72
N GLN A 267 -21.99 -26.97 5.66
CA GLN A 267 -22.51 -26.94 4.29
C GLN A 267 -23.09 -28.31 3.94
N SER A 268 -24.28 -28.34 3.36
CA SER A 268 -24.79 -29.57 2.74
C SER A 268 -23.99 -29.82 1.47
N SER A 269 -23.36 -31.00 1.35
CA SER A 269 -22.67 -31.43 0.14
C SER A 269 -23.56 -31.24 -1.08
N PRO A 270 -23.05 -30.74 -2.21
CA PRO A 270 -23.85 -30.66 -3.43
C PRO A 270 -24.28 -32.06 -3.82
N SER A 271 -25.59 -32.27 -3.96
CA SER A 271 -26.18 -33.45 -4.59
C SER A 271 -25.54 -33.59 -5.97
N GLN A 272 -24.77 -34.65 -6.16
CA GLN A 272 -24.33 -35.07 -7.48
C GLN A 272 -25.59 -35.51 -8.24
N ASN A 273 -26.01 -34.70 -9.21
CA ASN A 273 -26.92 -35.10 -10.29
C ASN A 273 -26.25 -34.70 -11.60
#